data_AF-A0A6S4GSN0-F1
#
_entry.id   AF-A0A6S4GSN0-F1
#
_cell.length_a   1.000
_cell.length_b   1.000
_cell.length_c   1.000
_cell.angle_alpha   90.00
_cell.angle_beta   90.00
_cell.angle_gamma   90.00
#
_symmetry.space_group_name_H-M   'P 1'
#
loop_
_entity.id
_entity.type
_entity.pdbx_description
1 polymer ?
#
loop_
_entity_poly.entity_id
_entity_poly.type
_entity_poly.pdbx_seq_one_letter_code
_entity_poly.pdbx_strand_id
1 'polypeptide(L)'
;MIYLYAIVCVYLMLPILICTGVIPWNMKFATLVVGAVAMYIVMRILGNTHSDIGITRQHTIYSLRTVLPITIALIIAAGLFLLLEKPRFSPTEGIGFYVFYIFISCPAQELLFRGILSRMLQELRLHRVLELGVAAALFGYAHIIYGDMLTVVVMSIVGLLWYRAYQCSSNLIGVTISHVVLGVMTIALGIID
;
A
#
# COMPACT_ATOMS: atom_id res chain seq x y z
N MET A 1 0.95 -8.07 22.28
CA MET A 1 0.44 -6.74 22.70
C MET A 1 0.99 -5.61 21.84
N ILE A 2 2.31 -5.43 21.73
CA ILE A 2 2.90 -4.30 20.96
C ILE A 2 2.44 -4.22 19.49
N TYR A 3 2.34 -5.36 18.79
CA TYR A 3 1.87 -5.41 17.40
C TYR A 3 0.40 -4.98 17.24
N LEU A 4 -0.46 -5.28 18.21
CA LEU A 4 -1.85 -4.86 18.18
C LEU A 4 -1.96 -3.34 18.36
N TYR A 5 -1.20 -2.77 19.30
CA TYR A 5 -1.12 -1.32 19.47
C TYR A 5 -0.59 -0.63 18.21
N ALA A 6 0.44 -1.19 17.57
CA ALA A 6 0.96 -0.66 16.32
C ALA A 6 -0.09 -0.66 15.20
N ILE A 7 -0.84 -1.75 15.04
CA ILE A 7 -1.94 -1.84 14.06
C ILE A 7 -2.99 -0.76 14.35
N VAL A 8 -3.43 -0.63 15.59
CA VAL A 8 -4.44 0.37 15.96
C VAL A 8 -3.92 1.80 15.74
N CYS A 9 -2.74 2.13 16.24
CA CYS A 9 -2.21 3.49 16.17
C CYS A 9 -1.88 3.93 14.73
N VAL A 10 -1.32 3.05 13.91
CA VAL A 10 -0.81 3.46 12.59
C VAL A 10 -1.80 3.15 11.47
N TYR A 11 -2.44 1.98 11.48
CA TYR A 11 -3.28 1.53 10.36
C TYR A 11 -4.73 1.97 10.52
N LEU A 12 -5.18 2.22 11.76
CA LEU A 12 -6.54 2.69 12.03
C LEU A 12 -6.57 4.17 12.41
N MET A 13 -5.82 4.58 13.43
CA MET A 13 -5.93 5.95 13.95
C MET A 13 -5.38 7.01 12.98
N LEU A 14 -4.29 6.75 12.25
CA LEU A 14 -3.78 7.77 11.29
C LEU A 14 -4.82 8.12 10.20
N PRO A 15 -5.45 7.16 9.48
CA PRO A 15 -6.55 7.49 8.58
C PRO A 15 -7.70 8.24 9.26
N ILE A 16 -8.11 7.85 10.47
CA ILE A 16 -9.19 8.53 11.23
C ILE A 16 -8.82 9.98 11.52
N LEU A 17 -7.60 10.24 11.96
CA LEU A 17 -7.14 11.59 12.28
C LEU A 17 -7.10 12.48 11.04
N ILE A 18 -6.79 11.92 9.87
CA ILE A 18 -6.87 12.64 8.58
C ILE A 18 -8.35 12.89 8.21
N CYS A 19 -9.21 11.86 8.28
CA CYS A 19 -10.64 11.98 7.96
C CYS A 19 -11.40 12.98 8.84
N THR A 20 -11.05 13.05 10.13
CA THR A 20 -11.68 13.95 11.11
C THR A 20 -11.11 15.36 11.07
N GLY A 21 -10.07 15.61 10.27
CA GLY A 21 -9.42 16.91 10.13
C GLY A 21 -8.51 17.29 11.29
N VAL A 22 -8.28 16.39 12.26
CA VAL A 22 -7.27 16.59 13.31
C VAL A 22 -5.88 16.72 12.68
N ILE A 23 -5.62 15.92 11.64
CA ILE A 23 -4.47 16.07 10.75
C ILE A 23 -4.97 16.76 9.48
N PRO A 24 -4.44 17.94 9.13
CA PRO A 24 -4.84 18.64 7.91
C PRO A 24 -4.64 17.79 6.65
N TRP A 25 -5.59 17.85 5.72
CA TRP A 25 -5.59 17.07 4.48
C TRP A 25 -4.29 17.21 3.67
N ASN A 26 -3.73 18.41 3.60
CA ASN A 26 -2.48 18.70 2.91
C ASN A 26 -1.26 17.99 3.53
N MET A 27 -1.37 17.49 4.77
CA MET A 27 -0.34 16.74 5.47
C MET A 27 -0.50 15.22 5.37
N LYS A 28 -1.50 14.70 4.61
CA LYS A 28 -1.82 13.27 4.53
C LYS A 28 -0.60 12.41 4.18
N PHE A 29 0.12 12.77 3.11
CA PHE A 29 1.27 11.99 2.65
C PHE A 29 2.45 12.04 3.62
N ALA A 30 2.77 13.21 4.16
CA ALA A 30 3.84 13.37 5.14
C ALA A 30 3.57 12.52 6.40
N THR A 31 2.32 12.57 6.89
CA THR A 31 1.89 11.81 8.07
C THR A 31 2.02 10.31 7.85
N LEU A 32 1.55 9.80 6.71
CA LEU A 32 1.61 8.38 6.39
C LEU A 32 3.06 7.89 6.24
N VAL A 33 3.94 8.70 5.62
CA VAL A 33 5.37 8.40 5.52
C VAL A 33 6.03 8.38 6.91
N VAL A 34 5.71 9.35 7.77
CA VAL A 34 6.19 9.36 9.18
C VAL A 34 5.72 8.11 9.91
N GLY A 35 4.46 7.70 9.73
CA GLY A 35 3.93 6.45 10.27
C GLY A 35 4.72 5.22 9.80
N ALA A 36 5.05 5.15 8.51
CA ALA A 36 5.87 4.07 7.95
C ALA A 36 7.30 4.06 8.51
N VAL A 37 7.93 5.22 8.65
CA VAL A 37 9.27 5.35 9.25
C VAL A 37 9.26 4.95 10.73
N ALA A 38 8.26 5.40 11.49
CA ALA A 38 8.10 5.03 12.89
C ALA A 38 7.93 3.51 13.04
N MET A 39 7.10 2.89 12.19
CA MET A 39 6.92 1.45 12.19
C MET A 39 8.19 0.70 11.79
N TYR A 40 8.94 1.20 10.81
CA TYR A 40 10.24 0.62 10.47
C TYR A 40 11.18 0.63 11.69
N ILE A 41 11.28 1.76 12.41
CA ILE A 41 12.10 1.86 13.63
C ILE A 41 11.64 0.86 14.69
N VAL A 42 10.34 0.75 14.95
CA VAL A 42 9.78 -0.23 15.89
C VAL A 42 10.18 -1.65 15.50
N MET A 43 10.06 -2.02 14.22
CA MET A 43 10.46 -3.35 13.74
C MET A 43 11.94 -3.62 13.96
N ARG A 44 12.80 -2.61 13.77
CA ARG A 44 14.24 -2.72 14.04
C ARG A 44 14.55 -2.88 15.54
N ILE A 45 13.88 -2.13 16.42
CA ILE A 45 14.03 -2.25 17.88
C ILE A 45 13.62 -3.64 18.36
N LEU A 46 12.57 -4.21 17.75
CA LEU A 46 12.11 -5.57 18.03
C LEU A 46 13.00 -6.67 17.43
N GLY A 47 14.14 -6.31 16.83
CA GLY A 47 15.14 -7.26 16.33
C GLY A 47 14.86 -7.81 14.93
N ASN A 48 13.85 -7.29 14.21
CA ASN A 48 13.60 -7.72 12.84
C ASN A 48 14.68 -7.16 11.90
N THR A 49 15.15 -8.01 11.01
CA THR A 49 16.10 -7.68 9.95
C THR A 49 15.39 -7.03 8.76
N HIS A 50 16.18 -6.50 7.81
CA HIS A 50 15.66 -6.00 6.54
C HIS A 50 14.91 -7.08 5.75
N SER A 51 15.44 -8.30 5.75
CA SER A 51 14.83 -9.43 5.05
C SER A 51 13.49 -9.85 5.66
N ASP A 52 13.33 -9.76 6.99
CA ASP A 52 12.09 -10.13 7.69
C ASP A 52 10.90 -9.25 7.29
N ILE A 53 11.18 -8.02 6.86
CA ILE A 53 10.18 -7.05 6.37
C ILE A 53 10.25 -6.85 4.85
N GLY A 54 10.92 -7.76 4.13
CA GLY A 54 10.94 -7.83 2.67
C GLY A 54 11.84 -6.82 1.96
N ILE A 55 12.71 -6.11 2.68
CA ILE A 55 13.77 -5.27 2.11
C ILE A 55 14.95 -6.19 1.78
N THR A 56 14.91 -6.80 0.59
CA THR A 56 15.91 -7.76 0.13
C THR A 56 16.05 -7.75 -1.39
N ARG A 57 17.21 -8.21 -1.89
CA ARG A 57 17.44 -8.49 -3.32
C ARG A 57 17.20 -9.96 -3.67
N GLN A 58 17.02 -10.83 -2.68
CA GLN A 58 16.74 -12.24 -2.90
C GLN A 58 15.39 -12.42 -3.58
N HIS A 59 15.29 -13.37 -4.51
CA HIS A 59 14.04 -13.65 -5.26
C HIS A 59 13.46 -12.47 -6.05
N THR A 60 14.24 -11.42 -6.36
CA THR A 60 13.73 -10.23 -7.10
C THR A 60 13.08 -10.61 -8.43
N ILE A 61 13.72 -11.47 -9.23
CA ILE A 61 13.17 -11.93 -10.51
C ILE A 61 11.86 -12.69 -10.30
N TYR A 62 11.78 -13.50 -9.25
CA TYR A 62 10.56 -14.25 -8.93
C TYR A 62 9.44 -13.31 -8.50
N SER A 63 9.72 -12.34 -7.61
CA SER A 63 8.78 -11.29 -7.20
C SER A 63 8.19 -10.53 -8.40
N LEU A 64 9.05 -10.14 -9.35
CA LEU A 64 8.64 -9.48 -10.60
C LEU A 64 7.74 -10.38 -11.46
N ARG A 65 8.11 -11.65 -11.65
CA ARG A 65 7.31 -12.60 -12.44
C ARG A 65 5.94 -12.86 -11.82
N THR A 66 5.86 -12.95 -10.49
CA THR A 66 4.60 -13.18 -9.79
C THR A 66 3.64 -12.00 -9.91
N VAL A 67 4.14 -10.76 -9.85
CA VAL A 67 3.29 -9.56 -9.90
C VAL A 67 2.97 -9.08 -11.31
N LEU A 68 3.78 -9.46 -12.31
CA LEU A 68 3.59 -9.06 -13.71
C LEU A 68 2.18 -9.34 -14.26
N PRO A 69 1.61 -10.56 -14.15
CA PRO A 69 0.27 -10.83 -14.68
C PRO A 69 -0.82 -9.99 -13.97
N ILE A 70 -0.66 -9.75 -12.66
CA ILE A 70 -1.55 -8.88 -11.88
C ILE A 70 -1.47 -7.45 -12.42
N THR A 71 -0.26 -6.95 -12.67
CA THR A 71 -0.03 -5.59 -13.18
C THR A 71 -0.68 -5.41 -14.56
N ILE A 72 -0.47 -6.36 -15.47
CA ILE A 72 -1.07 -6.33 -16.81
C ILE A 72 -2.60 -6.34 -16.72
N ALA A 73 -3.17 -7.22 -15.90
CA ALA A 73 -4.63 -7.30 -15.72
C ALA A 73 -5.21 -5.98 -15.18
N LEU A 74 -4.53 -5.34 -14.23
CA LEU A 74 -4.97 -4.06 -13.66
C LEU A 74 -4.81 -2.89 -14.64
N ILE A 75 -3.77 -2.88 -15.48
CA ILE A 75 -3.65 -1.90 -16.57
C ILE A 75 -4.81 -2.04 -17.56
N ILE A 76 -5.13 -3.27 -17.98
CA ILE A 76 -6.24 -3.53 -18.88
C ILE A 76 -7.56 -3.10 -18.23
N ALA A 77 -7.78 -3.44 -16.95
CA ALA A 77 -8.99 -3.06 -16.23
C ALA A 77 -9.14 -1.53 -16.13
N ALA A 78 -8.05 -0.80 -15.83
CA ALA A 78 -8.05 0.66 -15.80
C ALA A 78 -8.32 1.27 -17.18
N GLY A 79 -7.74 0.71 -18.25
CA GLY A 79 -8.01 1.15 -19.61
C GLY A 79 -9.47 0.92 -20.03
N LEU A 80 -10.03 -0.25 -19.72
CA LEU A 80 -11.44 -0.56 -19.96
C LEU A 80 -12.37 0.37 -19.17
N PHE A 81 -12.02 0.67 -17.91
CA PHE A 81 -12.77 1.62 -17.10
C PHE A 81 -12.85 3.00 -17.77
N LEU A 82 -11.73 3.52 -18.29
CA LEU A 82 -11.71 4.82 -18.99
C LEU A 82 -12.42 4.82 -20.35
N LEU A 83 -12.60 3.66 -20.98
CA LEU A 83 -13.39 3.56 -22.21
C LEU A 83 -14.90 3.60 -21.92
N LEU A 84 -15.31 3.14 -20.74
CA LEU A 84 -16.72 3.07 -20.32
C LEU A 84 -17.15 4.30 -19.52
N GLU A 85 -16.24 4.86 -18.73
CA GLU A 85 -16.48 5.97 -17.82
C GLU A 85 -15.48 7.12 -18.08
N LYS A 86 -15.87 8.33 -17.69
CA LYS A 86 -14.98 9.50 -17.75
C LYS A 86 -13.99 9.47 -16.58
N PRO A 87 -12.85 10.18 -16.68
CA PRO A 87 -11.99 10.44 -15.53
C PRO A 87 -12.82 10.95 -14.34
N ARG A 88 -12.57 10.39 -13.17
CA ARG A 88 -13.31 10.67 -11.93
C ARG A 88 -12.77 11.92 -11.24
N PHE A 89 -11.49 12.20 -11.45
CA PHE A 89 -10.74 13.31 -10.86
C PHE A 89 -10.03 14.11 -11.95
N SER A 90 -9.74 15.37 -11.65
CA SER A 90 -8.90 16.23 -12.49
C SER A 90 -7.45 16.18 -11.99
N PRO A 91 -6.50 15.61 -12.75
CA PRO A 91 -5.11 15.55 -12.32
C PRO A 91 -4.55 16.96 -12.18
N THR A 92 -4.13 17.33 -10.96
CA THR A 92 -3.51 18.63 -10.68
C THR A 92 -2.03 18.51 -10.28
N GLU A 93 -1.53 17.28 -10.21
CA GLU A 93 -0.23 16.97 -9.66
C GLU A 93 0.93 17.30 -10.62
N GLY A 94 1.94 17.98 -10.09
CA GLY A 94 3.16 18.33 -10.82
C GLY A 94 4.22 17.23 -10.80
N ILE A 95 5.31 17.42 -11.54
CA ILE A 95 6.44 16.47 -11.60
C ILE A 95 7.02 16.16 -10.21
N GLY A 96 7.10 17.17 -9.34
CA GLY A 96 7.60 17.00 -7.96
C GLY A 96 6.78 15.99 -7.15
N PHE A 97 5.46 15.97 -7.33
CA PHE A 97 4.59 14.97 -6.71
C PHE A 97 4.92 13.56 -7.21
N TYR A 98 5.07 13.35 -8.52
CA TYR A 98 5.38 12.03 -9.06
C TYR A 98 6.75 11.52 -8.60
N VAL A 99 7.77 12.39 -8.51
CA VAL A 99 9.07 12.02 -7.95
C VAL A 99 8.93 11.57 -6.50
N PHE A 100 8.22 12.34 -5.67
CA PHE A 100 7.91 11.96 -4.29
C PHE A 100 7.12 10.64 -4.22
N TYR A 101 6.11 10.48 -5.08
CA TYR A 101 5.25 9.31 -5.13
C TYR A 101 6.06 8.04 -5.44
N ILE A 102 6.90 8.09 -6.48
CA ILE A 102 7.69 6.96 -6.97
C ILE A 102 8.74 6.51 -5.96
N PHE A 103 9.48 7.45 -5.37
CA PHE A 103 10.67 7.12 -4.58
C PHE A 103 10.42 7.08 -3.07
N ILE A 104 9.35 7.70 -2.59
CA ILE A 104 9.09 7.83 -1.14
C ILE A 104 7.74 7.23 -0.79
N SER A 105 6.64 7.76 -1.33
CA SER A 105 5.30 7.38 -0.90
C SER A 105 5.00 5.91 -1.18
N CYS A 106 5.15 5.47 -2.43
CA CYS A 106 4.83 4.10 -2.82
C CYS A 106 5.72 3.05 -2.11
N PRO A 107 7.06 3.20 -2.05
CA PRO A 107 7.91 2.30 -1.28
C PRO A 107 7.55 2.25 0.22
N ALA A 108 7.20 3.39 0.82
CA ALA A 108 6.78 3.45 2.22
C ALA A 108 5.44 2.72 2.46
N GLN A 109 4.49 2.88 1.54
CA GLN A 109 3.21 2.16 1.59
C GLN A 109 3.39 0.65 1.43
N GLU A 110 4.20 0.20 0.46
CA GLU A 110 4.48 -1.23 0.31
C GLU A 110 5.21 -1.80 1.53
N LEU A 111 6.21 -1.08 2.06
CA LEU A 111 6.87 -1.48 3.29
C LEU A 111 5.88 -1.63 4.44
N LEU A 112 4.99 -0.65 4.64
CA LEU A 112 4.05 -0.64 5.74
C LEU A 112 3.03 -1.80 5.61
N PHE A 113 2.38 -1.94 4.46
CA PHE A 113 1.27 -2.88 4.29
C PHE A 113 1.67 -4.30 3.91
N ARG A 114 2.86 -4.51 3.31
CA ARG A 114 3.31 -5.84 2.85
C ARG A 114 4.42 -6.35 3.74
N GLY A 115 5.46 -5.55 3.95
CA GLY A 115 6.59 -5.91 4.79
C GLY A 115 6.20 -6.03 6.27
N ILE A 116 5.93 -4.87 6.87
CA ILE A 116 5.74 -4.72 8.31
C ILE A 116 4.44 -5.39 8.76
N LEU A 117 3.31 -5.09 8.10
CA LEU A 117 2.03 -5.67 8.47
C LEU A 117 2.06 -7.20 8.40
N SER A 118 2.63 -7.79 7.34
CA SER A 118 2.72 -9.25 7.24
C SER A 118 3.51 -9.85 8.39
N ARG A 119 4.67 -9.26 8.71
CA ARG A 119 5.48 -9.71 9.84
C ARG A 119 4.70 -9.64 11.17
N MET A 120 3.97 -8.55 11.41
CA MET A 120 3.14 -8.41 12.61
C MET A 120 2.00 -9.45 12.68
N LEU A 121 1.29 -9.67 11.58
CA LEU A 121 0.18 -10.64 11.54
C LEU A 121 0.68 -12.09 11.71
N GLN A 122 1.86 -12.41 11.19
CA GLN A 122 2.53 -13.69 11.40
C GLN A 122 2.95 -13.89 12.86
N GLU A 123 3.50 -12.86 13.51
CA GLU A 123 3.84 -12.87 14.94
C GLU A 123 2.60 -13.02 15.84
N LEU A 124 1.45 -12.49 15.40
CA LEU A 124 0.14 -12.75 16.03
C LEU A 124 -0.41 -14.15 15.74
N ARG A 125 0.31 -14.97 14.96
CA ARG A 125 -0.04 -16.35 14.59
C ARG A 125 -1.42 -16.46 13.94
N LEU A 126 -1.81 -15.46 13.14
CA LEU A 126 -3.07 -15.52 12.41
C LEU A 126 -3.03 -16.62 11.35
N HIS A 127 -4.17 -17.26 11.11
CA HIS A 127 -4.32 -18.18 10.00
C HIS A 127 -4.17 -17.44 8.66
N ARG A 128 -3.56 -18.08 7.66
CA ARG A 128 -3.20 -17.46 6.37
C ARG A 128 -4.35 -16.73 5.67
N VAL A 129 -5.57 -17.29 5.73
CA VAL A 129 -6.78 -16.67 5.15
C VAL A 129 -7.15 -15.38 5.88
N LEU A 130 -7.04 -15.38 7.21
CA LEU A 130 -7.36 -14.21 8.04
C LEU A 130 -6.30 -13.13 7.86
N GLU A 131 -5.02 -13.51 7.82
CA GLU A 131 -3.91 -12.59 7.51
C GLU A 131 -4.15 -11.85 6.18
N LEU A 132 -4.49 -12.61 5.14
CA LEU A 132 -4.79 -12.07 3.81
C LEU A 132 -6.01 -11.13 3.83
N GLY A 133 -7.09 -11.51 4.52
CA GLY A 133 -8.29 -10.69 4.65
C GLY A 133 -8.05 -9.39 5.43
N VAL A 134 -7.34 -9.45 6.56
CA VAL A 134 -6.99 -8.29 7.38
C VAL A 134 -6.07 -7.34 6.61
N ALA A 135 -5.05 -7.85 5.94
CA ALA A 135 -4.15 -7.02 5.14
C ALA A 135 -4.87 -6.31 4.00
N ALA A 136 -5.74 -7.02 3.27
CA ALA A 136 -6.56 -6.44 2.21
C ALA A 136 -7.50 -5.36 2.75
N ALA A 137 -8.21 -5.64 3.85
CA ALA A 137 -9.13 -4.69 4.47
C ALA A 137 -8.43 -3.43 4.98
N LEU A 138 -7.27 -3.56 5.64
CA LEU A 138 -6.49 -2.41 6.14
C LEU A 138 -5.92 -1.57 5.00
N PHE A 139 -5.48 -2.20 3.90
CA PHE A 139 -4.99 -1.48 2.74
C PHE A 139 -6.10 -0.69 2.04
N GLY A 140 -7.28 -1.29 1.85
CA GLY A 140 -8.45 -0.56 1.36
C GLY A 140 -8.92 0.53 2.30
N TYR A 141 -8.96 0.25 3.61
CA TYR A 141 -9.36 1.19 4.65
C TYR A 141 -8.52 2.46 4.65
N ALA A 142 -7.21 2.38 4.38
CA ALA A 142 -6.35 3.55 4.30
C ALA A 142 -6.82 4.59 3.26
N HIS A 143 -7.57 4.16 2.25
CA HIS A 143 -8.12 5.01 1.20
C HIS A 143 -9.46 5.66 1.57
N ILE A 144 -10.00 5.39 2.76
CA ILE A 144 -11.21 6.08 3.26
C ILE A 144 -11.01 7.59 3.37
N ILE A 145 -9.75 8.03 3.49
CA ILE A 145 -9.36 9.44 3.52
C ILE A 145 -9.90 10.21 2.30
N TYR A 146 -10.02 9.56 1.14
CA TYR A 146 -10.50 10.18 -0.09
C TYR A 146 -12.03 10.33 -0.18
N GLY A 147 -12.78 9.83 0.81
CA GLY A 147 -14.23 9.91 0.81
C GLY A 147 -14.93 9.10 -0.29
N ASP A 148 -14.20 8.24 -1.00
CA ASP A 148 -14.71 7.45 -2.11
C ASP A 148 -14.75 5.95 -1.80
N MET A 149 -15.96 5.42 -1.58
CA MET A 149 -16.15 4.01 -1.25
C MET A 149 -15.74 3.06 -2.38
N LEU A 150 -15.86 3.48 -3.64
CA LEU A 150 -15.41 2.65 -4.76
C LEU A 150 -13.90 2.44 -4.68
N THR A 151 -13.11 3.50 -4.41
CA THR A 151 -11.66 3.42 -4.20
C THR A 151 -11.33 2.48 -3.04
N VAL A 152 -12.04 2.55 -1.90
CA VAL A 152 -11.83 1.64 -0.76
C VAL A 152 -12.01 0.17 -1.16
N VAL A 153 -13.07 -0.16 -1.91
CA VAL A 153 -13.36 -1.54 -2.36
C VAL A 153 -12.32 -2.01 -3.37
N VAL A 154 -12.03 -1.19 -4.39
CA VAL A 154 -11.04 -1.52 -5.43
C VAL A 154 -9.66 -1.70 -4.80
N MET A 155 -9.25 -0.79 -3.91
CA MET A 155 -7.97 -0.91 -3.21
C MET A 155 -7.93 -2.12 -2.29
N SER A 156 -9.04 -2.52 -1.65
CA SER A 156 -9.08 -3.79 -0.90
C SER A 156 -8.78 -5.00 -1.79
N ILE A 157 -9.37 -5.06 -2.99
CA ILE A 157 -9.15 -6.14 -3.96
C ILE A 157 -7.71 -6.12 -4.48
N VAL A 158 -7.20 -4.94 -4.85
CA VAL A 158 -5.82 -4.78 -5.32
C VAL A 158 -4.82 -5.13 -4.22
N GLY A 159 -5.08 -4.70 -2.98
CA GLY A 159 -4.33 -5.05 -1.78
C GLY A 159 -4.28 -6.55 -1.54
N LEU A 160 -5.40 -7.26 -1.72
CA LEU A 160 -5.47 -8.72 -1.65
C LEU A 160 -4.51 -9.39 -2.66
N LEU A 161 -4.55 -8.95 -3.92
CA LEU A 161 -3.73 -9.50 -5.00
C LEU A 161 -2.23 -9.26 -4.74
N TRP A 162 -1.86 -8.03 -4.39
CA TRP A 162 -0.48 -7.68 -4.09
C TRP A 162 0.04 -8.36 -2.83
N TYR A 163 -0.77 -8.47 -1.78
CA TYR A 163 -0.37 -9.15 -0.56
C TYR A 163 -0.09 -10.63 -0.81
N ARG A 164 -0.95 -11.29 -1.60
CA ARG A 164 -0.71 -12.67 -2.03
C ARG A 164 0.56 -12.81 -2.86
N ALA A 165 0.82 -11.90 -3.79
CA ALA A 165 2.04 -11.90 -4.60
C ALA A 165 3.30 -11.66 -3.75
N TYR A 166 3.23 -10.75 -2.78
CA TYR A 166 4.30 -10.50 -1.82
C TYR A 166 4.65 -11.77 -1.03
N GLN A 167 3.66 -12.46 -0.46
CA GLN A 167 3.88 -13.68 0.32
C GLN A 167 4.58 -14.81 -0.44
N CYS A 168 4.50 -14.83 -1.78
CA CYS A 168 5.24 -15.82 -2.56
C CYS A 168 6.76 -15.57 -2.55
N SER A 169 7.19 -14.31 -2.45
CA SER A 169 8.60 -13.92 -2.63
C SER A 169 9.25 -13.32 -1.38
N SER A 170 8.44 -12.81 -0.44
CA SER A 170 8.86 -11.95 0.68
C SER A 170 9.81 -10.85 0.24
N ASN A 171 9.53 -10.25 -0.92
CA ASN A 171 10.34 -9.21 -1.54
C ASN A 171 9.45 -8.08 -2.02
N LEU A 172 9.71 -6.87 -1.53
CA LEU A 172 8.93 -5.67 -1.82
C LEU A 172 9.13 -5.11 -3.22
N ILE A 173 10.24 -5.40 -3.91
CA ILE A 173 10.62 -4.78 -5.18
C ILE A 173 9.53 -4.98 -6.24
N GLY A 174 9.03 -6.21 -6.41
CA GLY A 174 8.02 -6.49 -7.42
C GLY A 174 6.72 -5.72 -7.17
N VAL A 175 6.15 -5.83 -5.97
CA VAL A 175 4.91 -5.13 -5.62
C VAL A 175 5.06 -3.61 -5.63
N THR A 176 6.24 -3.08 -5.25
CA THR A 176 6.53 -1.64 -5.34
C THR A 176 6.56 -1.16 -6.77
N ILE A 177 7.22 -1.87 -7.68
CA ILE A 177 7.24 -1.48 -9.10
C ILE A 177 5.83 -1.55 -9.68
N SER A 178 5.07 -2.59 -9.37
CA SER A 178 3.67 -2.73 -9.80
C SER A 178 2.82 -1.55 -9.30
N HIS A 179 2.94 -1.19 -8.03
CA HIS A 179 2.19 -0.09 -7.43
C HIS A 179 2.63 1.27 -7.96
N VAL A 180 3.92 1.49 -8.21
CA VAL A 180 4.39 2.71 -8.90
C VAL A 180 3.76 2.82 -10.28
N VAL A 181 3.86 1.77 -11.11
CA VAL A 181 3.34 1.79 -12.48
C VAL A 181 1.84 2.07 -12.50
N LEU A 182 1.07 1.34 -11.69
CA LEU A 182 -0.38 1.52 -11.63
C LEU A 182 -0.75 2.87 -11.04
N GLY A 183 -0.13 3.29 -9.95
CA GLY A 183 -0.44 4.54 -9.27
C GLY A 183 -0.15 5.77 -10.13
N VAL A 184 1.03 5.83 -10.77
CA VAL A 184 1.36 6.93 -11.70
C VAL A 184 0.34 6.98 -12.83
N MET A 185 0.01 5.84 -13.42
CA MET A 185 -0.98 5.75 -14.51
C MET A 185 -2.38 6.18 -14.04
N THR A 186 -2.88 5.68 -12.92
CA THR A 186 -4.24 5.98 -12.45
C THR A 186 -4.39 7.42 -11.97
N ILE A 187 -3.36 8.00 -11.35
CA ILE A 187 -3.35 9.41 -10.94
C ILE A 187 -3.29 10.31 -12.18
N ALA A 188 -2.38 10.03 -13.12
CA ALA A 188 -2.23 10.82 -14.34
C ALA A 188 -3.48 10.80 -15.23
N LEU A 189 -4.23 9.69 -15.21
CA LEU A 189 -5.48 9.54 -15.97
C LEU A 189 -6.72 9.96 -15.18
N GLY A 190 -6.58 10.44 -13.94
CA GLY A 190 -7.69 10.93 -13.12
C GLY A 190 -8.66 9.84 -12.66
N ILE A 191 -8.20 8.59 -12.50
CA ILE A 191 -9.00 7.48 -11.95
C ILE A 191 -9.00 7.54 -10.41
N ILE A 192 -7.88 7.95 -9.81
CA ILE A 192 -7.63 8.04 -8.36
C ILE A 192 -6.92 9.38 -8.05
N ASP A 193 -7.14 9.92 -6.85
CA ASP A 193 -6.53 11.15 -6.30
C ASP A 193 -5.44 10.87 -5.24
#